data_AF-A0A8J4H185-F1
#
_entry.id   AF-A0A8J4H185-F1
#
_cell.length_a   1.000
_cell.length_b   1.000
_cell.length_c   1.000
_cell.angle_alpha   90.00
_cell.angle_beta   90.00
_cell.angle_gamma   90.00
#
_symmetry.space_group_name_H-M   'P 1'
#
loop_
_entity.id
_entity.type
_entity.pdbx_description
1 polymer ?
#
loop_
_entity_poly.entity_id
_entity_poly.type
_entity_poly.pdbx_seq_one_letter_code
_entity_poly.pdbx_strand_id
1 'polypeptide(L)'
;MSYDGDVKGTNKVVNTPCVTGLKWHLLEAGHHFQAASASSTFKGSLHSAARALCTSAGAEEQEDVAAVKHYRDSKSFRRRVDGRVLLHGKESDTWMEAKLDGYVEGSLLLRGQDGLVYYLVSEDLKQIDLSNDQLVGQLFGEGSWEKLMQPLYTQLAGGELKHVRMTPQQFRSIFTVLREAPPPAQA
;
A
#
# COMPACT_ATOMS: atom_id res chain seq x y z
N MET A 1 66.27 26.54 16.20
CA MET A 1 65.32 25.93 15.23
C MET A 1 63.92 26.27 15.74
N SER A 2 63.34 27.34 15.22
CA SER A 2 62.00 27.82 15.56
C SER A 2 61.06 27.47 14.43
N TYR A 3 59.91 26.89 14.75
CA TYR A 3 58.78 26.75 13.84
C TYR A 3 57.61 27.54 14.40
N ASP A 4 57.40 28.72 13.82
CA ASP A 4 56.13 29.45 13.84
C ASP A 4 55.30 28.96 12.65
N GLY A 5 54.03 28.63 12.90
CA GLY A 5 53.11 28.10 11.89
C GLY A 5 51.66 28.42 12.27
N ASP A 6 51.33 29.70 12.20
CA ASP A 6 50.01 30.27 12.51
C ASP A 6 49.09 30.13 11.26
N VAL A 7 48.11 29.23 11.32
CA VAL A 7 47.15 28.97 10.22
C VAL A 7 45.84 29.70 10.50
N LYS A 8 45.66 30.88 9.88
CA LYS A 8 44.39 31.60 9.82
C LYS A 8 43.47 30.98 8.75
N GLY A 9 42.52 30.14 9.17
CA GLY A 9 41.42 29.69 8.33
C GLY A 9 40.28 30.71 8.31
N THR A 10 40.07 31.39 7.18
CA THR A 10 38.91 32.25 6.94
C THR A 10 37.75 31.42 6.41
N ASN A 11 36.68 31.28 7.21
CA ASN A 11 35.45 30.63 6.81
C ASN A 11 34.65 31.57 5.88
N LYS A 12 34.66 31.29 4.58
CA LYS A 12 33.73 31.92 3.62
C LYS A 12 32.41 31.17 3.65
N VAL A 13 31.38 31.80 4.19
CA VAL A 13 29.98 31.39 4.04
C VAL A 13 29.57 31.68 2.59
N VAL A 14 29.45 30.64 1.78
CA VAL A 14 28.90 30.74 0.43
C VAL A 14 27.40 30.48 0.53
N ASN A 15 26.62 31.54 0.33
CA ASN A 15 25.16 31.51 0.29
C ASN A 15 24.72 30.95 -1.07
N THR A 16 24.13 29.75 -1.09
CA THR A 16 23.60 29.13 -2.32
C THR A 16 22.10 29.44 -2.43
N PRO A 17 21.59 29.88 -3.60
CA PRO A 17 20.19 30.28 -3.74
C PRO A 17 19.23 29.08 -3.70
N CYS A 18 18.15 29.25 -2.96
CA CYS A 18 17.02 28.34 -2.82
C CYS A 18 16.22 28.30 -4.13
N VAL A 19 16.20 27.15 -4.82
CA VAL A 19 15.33 26.94 -5.98
C VAL A 19 13.99 26.41 -5.50
N THR A 20 13.02 27.31 -5.39
CA THR A 20 11.60 27.00 -5.19
C THR A 20 10.97 26.48 -6.49
N GLY A 21 10.20 25.40 -6.40
CA GLY A 21 9.19 25.06 -7.40
C GLY A 21 9.14 23.59 -7.82
N LEU A 22 8.47 22.76 -7.03
CA LEU A 22 7.94 21.48 -7.53
C LEU A 22 6.45 21.67 -7.82
N LYS A 23 6.17 21.97 -9.09
CA LYS A 23 4.85 22.03 -9.68
C LYS A 23 4.45 20.61 -10.08
N TRP A 24 3.44 20.04 -9.42
CA TRP A 24 2.88 18.74 -9.80
C TRP A 24 2.11 18.89 -11.10
N HIS A 25 2.67 18.37 -12.20
CA HIS A 25 1.92 18.17 -13.43
C HIS A 25 1.14 16.86 -13.31
N LEU A 26 -0.13 16.99 -12.95
CA LEU A 26 -1.13 15.95 -13.05
C LEU A 26 -1.35 15.66 -14.55
N LEU A 27 -0.89 14.50 -15.01
CA LEU A 27 -1.14 14.01 -16.37
C LEU A 27 -2.51 13.32 -16.36
N GLU A 28 -3.56 14.00 -16.82
CA GLU A 28 -4.87 13.39 -17.04
C GLU A 28 -4.80 12.47 -18.27
N ALA A 29 -4.62 11.17 -18.04
CA ALA A 29 -4.81 10.15 -19.05
C ALA A 29 -6.28 9.71 -19.04
N GLY A 30 -7.09 10.34 -19.90
CA GLY A 30 -8.45 9.91 -20.21
C GLY A 30 -8.43 8.57 -20.96
N HIS A 31 -8.88 7.50 -20.31
CA HIS A 31 -9.15 6.22 -20.94
C HIS A 31 -10.67 6.02 -21.10
N HIS A 32 -11.09 6.08 -22.36
CA HIS A 32 -12.45 5.82 -22.82
C HIS A 32 -12.72 4.30 -22.74
N PHE A 33 -13.50 3.85 -21.77
CA PHE A 33 -13.88 2.44 -21.63
C PHE A 33 -15.13 2.16 -22.48
N GLN A 34 -15.01 1.32 -23.52
CA GLN A 34 -16.15 0.80 -24.28
C GLN A 34 -16.69 -0.45 -23.57
N ALA A 35 -17.93 -0.37 -23.10
CA ALA A 35 -18.68 -1.50 -22.58
C ALA A 35 -19.25 -2.35 -23.74
N ALA A 36 -18.80 -3.59 -23.89
CA ALA A 36 -19.43 -4.58 -24.74
C ALA A 36 -20.50 -5.34 -23.93
N SER A 37 -21.77 -5.12 -24.27
CA SER A 37 -22.92 -5.85 -23.73
C SER A 37 -23.13 -7.13 -24.53
N ALA A 38 -22.94 -8.29 -23.91
CA ALA A 38 -23.34 -9.58 -24.46
C ALA A 38 -24.56 -10.12 -23.71
N SER A 39 -25.72 -10.06 -24.36
CA SER A 39 -26.97 -10.65 -23.86
C SER A 39 -26.99 -12.14 -24.19
N SER A 40 -26.92 -13.02 -23.19
CA SER A 40 -27.19 -14.45 -23.36
C SER A 40 -28.53 -14.83 -22.73
N THR A 41 -29.48 -15.21 -23.58
CA THR A 41 -30.79 -15.74 -23.21
C THR A 41 -30.66 -17.15 -22.66
N PHE A 42 -30.90 -17.33 -21.34
CA PHE A 42 -30.99 -18.64 -20.72
C PHE A 42 -32.47 -19.01 -20.49
N LYS A 43 -32.95 -20.06 -21.16
CA LYS A 43 -34.25 -20.70 -20.91
C LYS A 43 -34.00 -22.04 -20.20
N GLY A 44 -34.48 -22.17 -18.96
CA GLY A 44 -34.52 -23.45 -18.26
C GLY A 44 -35.43 -23.37 -17.03
N SER A 45 -36.69 -23.76 -17.21
CA SER A 45 -37.36 -24.91 -16.56
C SER A 45 -37.66 -24.73 -15.07
N LEU A 46 -38.90 -24.32 -14.81
CA LEU A 46 -39.55 -24.28 -13.50
C LEU A 46 -40.00 -25.69 -13.09
N HIS A 47 -39.46 -26.21 -12.00
CA HIS A 47 -40.14 -27.22 -11.18
C HIS A 47 -40.30 -26.68 -9.75
N SER A 48 -41.53 -26.81 -9.26
CA SER A 48 -42.04 -26.24 -8.01
C SER A 48 -42.24 -27.34 -6.97
N ALA A 49 -42.09 -26.93 -5.69
CA ALA A 49 -42.54 -27.58 -4.46
C ALA A 49 -41.79 -28.89 -4.04
N ALA A 50 -41.54 -29.21 -2.77
CA ALA A 50 -42.16 -28.81 -1.51
C ALA A 50 -41.24 -29.14 -0.31
N ARG A 51 -41.40 -28.37 0.79
CA ARG A 51 -41.22 -28.74 2.22
C ARG A 51 -39.89 -29.38 2.68
N ALA A 52 -39.13 -28.61 3.46
CA ALA A 52 -38.69 -29.01 4.80
C ALA A 52 -38.37 -27.77 5.64
N LEU A 53 -39.33 -27.35 6.48
CA LEU A 53 -39.08 -26.45 7.60
C LEU A 53 -38.41 -27.27 8.69
N CYS A 54 -37.07 -27.31 8.67
CA CYS A 54 -36.27 -27.85 9.77
C CYS A 54 -35.46 -26.72 10.40
N THR A 55 -35.88 -26.38 11.60
CA THR A 55 -35.22 -25.63 12.66
C THR A 55 -33.71 -25.94 12.72
N SER A 56 -32.87 -24.93 12.49
CA SER A 56 -31.48 -24.91 12.97
C SER A 56 -31.19 -23.53 13.58
N ALA A 57 -31.82 -23.27 14.72
CA ALA A 57 -31.39 -22.23 15.63
C ALA A 57 -30.03 -22.68 16.22
N GLY A 58 -28.95 -22.01 15.83
CA GLY A 58 -27.61 -22.20 16.40
C GLY A 58 -26.56 -22.85 15.48
N ALA A 59 -26.75 -22.84 14.15
CA ALA A 59 -25.64 -23.06 13.23
C ALA A 59 -24.78 -21.78 13.22
N GLU A 60 -23.78 -21.71 14.10
CA GLU A 60 -22.67 -20.78 13.89
C GLU A 60 -22.17 -21.00 12.47
N GLU A 61 -22.10 -19.93 11.66
CA GLU A 61 -21.55 -19.93 10.31
C GLU A 61 -20.08 -20.35 10.41
N GLN A 62 -19.83 -21.65 10.46
CA GLN A 62 -18.49 -22.19 10.34
C GLN A 62 -18.10 -22.05 8.88
N GLU A 63 -17.64 -20.85 8.55
CA GLU A 63 -17.20 -20.46 7.22
C GLU A 63 -16.22 -21.52 6.71
N ASP A 64 -16.51 -22.11 5.54
CA ASP A 64 -15.69 -23.17 4.98
C ASP A 64 -14.29 -22.62 4.70
N VAL A 65 -13.34 -22.99 5.56
CA VAL A 65 -11.94 -22.55 5.50
C VAL A 65 -11.33 -22.84 4.13
N ALA A 66 -11.75 -23.91 3.45
CA ALA A 66 -11.28 -24.23 2.12
C ALA A 66 -11.82 -23.24 1.07
N ALA A 67 -13.11 -22.88 1.17
CA ALA A 67 -13.72 -21.86 0.31
C ALA A 67 -13.06 -20.48 0.49
N VAL A 68 -12.79 -20.09 1.74
CA VAL A 68 -12.08 -18.83 2.05
C VAL A 68 -10.67 -18.84 1.48
N LYS A 69 -9.93 -19.93 1.63
CA LYS A 69 -8.59 -20.05 1.06
C LYS A 69 -8.63 -19.99 -0.47
N HIS A 70 -9.56 -20.70 -1.09
CA HIS A 70 -9.74 -20.67 -2.54
C HIS A 70 -10.06 -19.26 -3.05
N TYR A 71 -10.92 -18.53 -2.33
CA TYR A 71 -11.21 -17.12 -2.64
C TYR A 71 -9.93 -16.26 -2.60
N ARG A 72 -9.15 -16.34 -1.53
CA ARG A 72 -7.89 -15.60 -1.38
C ARG A 72 -6.90 -15.91 -2.50
N ASP A 73 -6.73 -17.19 -2.80
CA ASP A 73 -5.85 -17.65 -3.89
C ASP A 73 -6.32 -17.11 -5.25
N SER A 74 -7.63 -17.10 -5.52
CA SER A 74 -8.23 -16.54 -6.75
C SER A 74 -8.07 -15.03 -6.90
N LYS A 75 -7.84 -14.33 -5.78
CA LYS A 75 -7.66 -12.87 -5.71
C LYS A 75 -6.20 -12.47 -5.47
N SER A 76 -5.26 -13.39 -5.62
CA SER A 76 -3.82 -13.10 -5.50
C SER A 76 -3.42 -12.44 -4.17
N PHE A 77 -4.06 -12.83 -3.06
CA PHE A 77 -3.63 -12.44 -1.72
C PHE A 77 -3.70 -13.60 -0.75
N ARG A 78 -3.07 -13.47 0.41
CA ARG A 78 -3.14 -14.46 1.49
C ARG A 78 -3.09 -13.78 2.86
N ARG A 79 -3.52 -14.51 3.88
CA ARG A 79 -3.33 -14.11 5.28
C ARG A 79 -2.24 -14.93 5.95
N ARG A 80 -1.46 -14.28 6.80
CA ARG A 80 -0.60 -14.95 7.77
C ARG A 80 -1.41 -15.42 8.97
N VAL A 81 -0.80 -16.28 9.78
CA VAL A 81 -1.36 -16.76 11.06
C VAL A 81 -1.62 -15.64 12.06
N ASP A 82 -0.96 -14.49 11.91
CA ASP A 82 -1.16 -13.28 12.72
C ASP A 82 -2.17 -12.29 12.11
N GLY A 83 -2.95 -12.73 11.12
CA GLY A 83 -4.02 -11.96 10.48
C GLY A 83 -3.54 -10.97 9.40
N ARG A 84 -2.23 -10.80 9.22
CA ARG A 84 -1.67 -9.84 8.25
C ARG A 84 -1.92 -10.25 6.81
N VAL A 85 -2.19 -9.25 5.99
CA VAL A 85 -2.43 -9.42 4.56
C VAL A 85 -1.09 -9.39 3.82
N LEU A 86 -0.88 -10.40 2.97
CA LEU A 86 0.19 -10.46 1.99
C LEU A 86 -0.45 -10.36 0.60
N LEU A 87 -0.09 -9.33 -0.16
CA LEU A 87 -0.54 -9.14 -1.54
C LEU A 87 0.50 -9.75 -2.48
N HIS A 88 0.06 -10.42 -3.55
CA HIS A 88 0.94 -10.89 -4.61
C HIS A 88 0.88 -9.90 -5.77
N GLY A 89 2.02 -9.30 -6.07
CA GLY A 89 2.19 -8.51 -7.27
C GLY A 89 2.23 -9.45 -8.47
N LYS A 90 1.26 -9.33 -9.38
CA LYS A 90 1.18 -10.12 -10.61
C LYS A 90 2.25 -9.70 -11.62
N GLU A 91 2.60 -8.41 -11.66
CA GLU A 91 3.62 -7.90 -12.58
C GLU A 91 5.04 -8.16 -12.04
N SER A 92 5.24 -7.94 -10.74
CA SER A 92 6.53 -8.16 -10.08
C SER A 92 6.81 -9.61 -9.69
N ASP A 93 5.79 -10.47 -9.65
CA ASP A 93 5.82 -11.81 -9.05
C ASP A 93 6.36 -11.83 -7.60
N THR A 94 6.06 -10.78 -6.83
CA THR A 94 6.55 -10.64 -5.45
C THR A 94 5.42 -10.60 -4.43
N TRP A 95 5.65 -11.15 -3.24
CA TRP A 95 4.72 -11.02 -2.12
C TRP A 95 5.10 -9.83 -1.25
N MET A 96 4.14 -8.95 -0.99
CA MET A 96 4.30 -7.75 -0.16
C MET A 96 3.41 -7.80 1.08
N GLU A 97 3.96 -7.46 2.25
CA GLU A 97 3.18 -7.28 3.48
C GLU A 97 2.50 -5.91 3.47
N ALA A 98 1.17 -5.91 3.56
CA ALA A 98 0.35 -4.70 3.55
C ALA A 98 -0.04 -4.29 4.97
N LYS A 99 0.02 -2.99 5.24
CA LYS A 99 -0.36 -2.39 6.53
C LYS A 99 -0.92 -1.00 6.31
N LEU A 100 -2.04 -0.67 6.95
CA LEU A 100 -2.57 0.70 6.90
C LEU A 100 -1.64 1.67 7.61
N ASP A 101 -1.45 2.83 7.01
CA ASP A 101 -0.76 3.95 7.62
C ASP A 101 -1.70 4.58 8.65
N GLY A 102 -1.31 4.56 9.93
CA GLY A 102 -2.09 5.17 11.01
C GLY A 102 -2.03 6.70 11.09
N TYR A 103 -1.32 7.40 10.20
CA TYR A 103 -1.17 8.86 10.19
C TYR A 103 -1.74 9.50 8.94
N VAL A 104 -1.49 8.89 7.77
CA VAL A 104 -2.07 9.34 6.51
C VAL A 104 -3.29 8.47 6.19
N GLU A 105 -4.48 9.03 6.38
CA GLU A 105 -5.72 8.36 5.97
C GLU A 105 -5.70 8.08 4.46
N GLY A 106 -6.16 6.89 4.06
CA GLY A 106 -6.10 6.48 2.66
C GLY A 106 -4.70 6.10 2.18
N SER A 107 -3.73 5.94 3.08
CA SER A 107 -2.40 5.42 2.76
C SER A 107 -2.21 3.99 3.24
N LEU A 108 -1.57 3.19 2.40
CA LEU A 108 -1.18 1.81 2.67
C LEU A 108 0.33 1.68 2.51
N LEU A 109 0.99 1.15 3.54
CA LEU A 109 2.39 0.78 3.49
C LEU A 109 2.52 -0.66 2.99
N LEU A 110 3.48 -0.88 2.10
CA LEU A 110 3.79 -2.17 1.48
C LEU A 110 5.27 -2.50 1.73
N ARG A 111 5.55 -3.68 2.27
CA ARG A 111 6.93 -4.16 2.47
C ARG A 111 7.21 -5.37 1.60
N GLY A 112 8.18 -5.27 0.71
CA GLY A 112 8.70 -6.38 -0.08
C GLY A 112 9.46 -7.43 0.74
N GLN A 113 9.72 -8.60 0.15
CA GLN A 113 10.54 -9.65 0.79
C GLN A 113 11.99 -9.20 1.01
N ASP A 114 12.52 -8.41 0.07
CA ASP A 114 13.81 -7.73 0.17
C ASP A 114 13.87 -6.70 1.30
N GLY A 115 12.72 -6.32 1.87
CA GLY A 115 12.57 -5.34 2.93
C GLY A 115 12.42 -3.91 2.44
N LEU A 116 12.38 -3.65 1.14
CA LEU A 116 12.08 -2.32 0.63
C LEU A 116 10.63 -1.95 0.97
N VAL A 117 10.43 -0.68 1.33
CA VAL A 117 9.12 -0.16 1.72
C VAL A 117 8.59 0.77 0.63
N TYR A 118 7.32 0.59 0.30
CA TYR A 118 6.56 1.39 -0.64
C TYR A 118 5.33 1.93 0.08
N TYR A 119 4.74 2.97 -0.48
CA TYR A 119 3.46 3.50 -0.04
C TYR A 119 2.51 3.61 -1.24
N LEU A 120 1.22 3.49 -0.97
CA LEU A 120 0.14 3.61 -1.92
C LEU A 120 -0.91 4.54 -1.31
N VAL A 121 -1.33 5.57 -2.03
CA VAL A 121 -2.39 6.47 -1.58
C VAL A 121 -3.57 6.37 -2.54
N SER A 122 -4.76 6.17 -2.00
CA SER A 122 -6.01 6.15 -2.77
C SER A 122 -7.19 6.58 -1.90
N GLU A 123 -8.19 7.22 -2.50
CA GLU A 123 -9.45 7.54 -1.83
C GLU A 123 -10.17 6.28 -1.35
N ASP A 124 -10.09 5.18 -2.09
CA ASP A 124 -10.72 3.90 -1.73
C ASP A 124 -10.12 3.28 -0.46
N LEU A 125 -8.90 3.70 -0.08
CA LEU A 125 -8.21 3.21 1.11
C LEU A 125 -8.63 3.97 2.39
N LYS A 126 -9.40 5.06 2.30
CA LYS A 126 -9.80 5.82 3.50
C LYS A 126 -10.70 5.01 4.43
N GLN A 127 -11.52 4.13 3.85
CA GLN A 127 -12.51 3.34 4.58
C GLN A 127 -12.19 1.84 4.57
N ILE A 128 -11.00 1.46 4.10
CA ILE A 128 -10.68 0.05 3.96
C ILE A 128 -10.45 -0.60 5.34
N ASP A 129 -11.10 -1.74 5.56
CA ASP A 129 -10.76 -2.65 6.64
C ASP A 129 -9.98 -3.85 6.07
N LEU A 130 -8.68 -3.90 6.37
CA LEU A 130 -7.83 -5.04 5.98
C LEU A 130 -8.21 -6.35 6.69
N SER A 131 -9.11 -6.35 7.68
CA SER A 131 -9.66 -7.56 8.28
C SER A 131 -10.71 -8.24 7.38
N ASN A 132 -11.31 -7.51 6.44
CA ASN A 132 -12.34 -8.01 5.54
C ASN A 132 -11.74 -8.51 4.20
N ASP A 133 -11.78 -9.81 3.98
CA ASP A 133 -11.25 -10.44 2.76
C ASP A 133 -11.95 -9.99 1.47
N GLN A 134 -13.25 -9.70 1.53
CA GLN A 134 -13.99 -9.27 0.34
C GLN A 134 -13.51 -7.90 -0.15
N LEU A 135 -13.29 -6.97 0.79
CA LEU A 135 -12.75 -5.64 0.46
C LEU A 135 -11.30 -5.73 -0.05
N VAL A 136 -10.46 -6.55 0.58
CA VAL A 136 -9.09 -6.79 0.12
C VAL A 136 -9.09 -7.37 -1.30
N GLY A 137 -9.93 -8.38 -1.56
CA GLY A 137 -10.04 -9.01 -2.87
C GLY A 137 -10.63 -8.10 -3.95
N GLN A 138 -11.53 -7.18 -3.57
CA GLN A 138 -12.09 -6.17 -4.48
C GLN A 138 -11.04 -5.12 -4.87
N LEU A 139 -10.27 -4.62 -3.90
CA LEU A 139 -9.32 -3.51 -4.13
C LEU A 139 -8.00 -3.98 -4.75
N PHE A 140 -7.48 -5.13 -4.32
CA PHE A 140 -6.15 -5.58 -4.71
C PHE A 140 -6.16 -6.75 -5.69
N GLY A 141 -7.29 -7.44 -5.85
CA GLY A 141 -7.36 -8.69 -6.61
C GLY A 141 -7.05 -8.54 -8.11
N GLU A 142 -7.21 -7.34 -8.67
CA GLU A 142 -6.85 -7.06 -10.05
C GLU A 142 -5.34 -6.92 -10.25
N GLY A 143 -4.60 -6.43 -9.23
CA GLY A 143 -3.17 -6.15 -9.30
C GLY A 143 -2.81 -4.73 -9.75
N SER A 144 -3.79 -3.89 -10.08
CA SER A 144 -3.57 -2.50 -10.54
C SER A 144 -2.81 -1.62 -9.54
N TRP A 145 -2.87 -1.98 -8.25
CA TRP A 145 -2.14 -1.31 -7.16
C TRP A 145 -0.62 -1.28 -7.35
N GLU A 146 -0.03 -2.24 -8.07
CA GLU A 146 1.42 -2.28 -8.32
C GLU A 146 1.91 -1.06 -9.11
N LYS A 147 1.06 -0.51 -9.99
CA LYS A 147 1.42 0.68 -10.80
C LYS A 147 1.33 1.97 -10.01
N LEU A 148 0.57 1.94 -8.92
CA LEU A 148 0.28 3.09 -8.08
C LEU A 148 1.23 3.18 -6.87
N MET A 149 1.97 2.11 -6.58
CA MET A 149 2.92 2.12 -5.46
C MET A 149 4.11 3.04 -5.74
N GLN A 150 4.53 3.77 -4.72
CA GLN A 150 5.66 4.69 -4.77
C GLN A 150 6.71 4.26 -3.73
N PRO A 151 8.01 4.29 -4.06
CA PRO A 151 9.07 3.95 -3.10
C PRO A 151 9.11 4.99 -1.97
N LEU A 152 9.22 4.50 -0.72
CA LEU A 152 9.33 5.36 0.45
C LEU A 152 10.81 5.76 0.66
N TYR A 153 11.11 7.06 0.63
CA TYR A 153 12.46 7.57 0.87
C TYR A 153 12.61 8.22 2.24
N THR A 154 13.83 8.17 2.78
CA THR A 154 14.24 8.95 3.95
C THR A 154 15.45 9.80 3.59
N GLN A 155 15.56 10.99 4.18
CA GLN A 155 16.68 11.89 3.96
C GLN A 155 17.80 11.62 4.97
N LEU A 156 19.02 11.42 4.49
CA LEU A 156 20.22 11.30 5.31
C LEU A 156 20.75 12.68 5.71
N ALA A 157 21.65 12.74 6.69
CA ALA A 157 22.24 14.00 7.18
C ALA A 157 22.92 14.85 6.09
N GLY A 158 23.37 14.22 4.99
CA GLY A 158 23.95 14.89 3.82
C GLY A 158 22.95 15.34 2.75
N GLY A 159 21.64 15.20 2.98
CA GLY A 159 20.58 15.57 2.03
C GLY A 159 20.22 14.51 0.99
N GLU A 160 21.01 13.43 0.89
CA GLU A 160 20.73 12.28 0.01
C GLU A 160 19.44 11.55 0.42
N LEU A 161 18.64 11.15 -0.57
CA LEU A 161 17.47 10.31 -0.37
C LEU A 161 17.85 8.83 -0.48
N LYS A 162 17.49 8.07 0.56
CA LYS A 162 17.70 6.62 0.60
C LYS A 162 16.38 5.89 0.66
N HIS A 163 16.19 4.88 -0.18
CA HIS A 163 15.01 4.02 -0.13
C HIS A 163 14.97 3.31 1.22
N VAL A 164 13.87 3.50 1.94
CA VAL A 164 13.64 2.91 3.24
C VAL A 164 13.59 1.39 3.11
N ARG A 165 14.43 0.73 3.92
CA ARG A 165 14.47 -0.72 4.06
C ARG A 165 14.19 -1.10 5.51
N MET A 166 13.27 -2.04 5.71
CA MET A 166 12.86 -2.48 7.03
C MET A 166 12.83 -4.01 7.14
N THR A 167 13.23 -4.49 8.31
CA THR A 167 12.96 -5.87 8.73
C THR A 167 11.45 -6.05 8.95
N PRO A 168 10.94 -7.29 8.95
CA PRO A 168 9.53 -7.53 9.28
C PRO A 168 9.17 -6.93 10.64
N GLN A 169 9.99 -7.14 11.68
CA GLN A 169 9.72 -6.62 13.03
C GLN A 169 9.65 -5.09 13.06
N GLN A 170 10.57 -4.39 12.39
CA GLN A 170 10.54 -2.93 12.29
C GLN A 170 9.25 -2.44 11.62
N PHE A 171 8.89 -3.03 10.47
CA PHE A 171 7.68 -2.67 9.74
C PHE A 171 6.39 -2.88 10.57
N ARG A 172 6.34 -4.00 11.31
CA ARG A 172 5.25 -4.27 12.26
C ARG A 172 5.15 -3.22 13.36
N SER A 173 6.29 -2.74 13.83
CA SER A 173 6.41 -1.80 14.95
C SER A 173 6.24 -0.33 14.56
N ILE A 174 6.08 -0.01 13.27
CA ILE A 174 5.73 1.35 12.85
C ILE A 174 4.35 1.70 13.42
N PHE A 175 4.34 2.39 14.54
CA PHE A 175 3.29 3.34 14.84
C PHE A 175 3.76 4.61 14.16
N THR A 176 2.92 5.16 13.32
CA THR A 176 3.28 6.22 12.40
C THR A 176 3.92 7.41 13.11
N VAL A 177 5.22 7.60 12.85
CA VAL A 177 5.96 8.79 13.23
C VAL A 177 6.72 9.21 11.98
N LEU A 178 6.14 10.13 11.22
CA LEU A 178 6.90 10.97 10.32
C LEU A 178 6.68 12.41 10.76
N ARG A 179 7.76 13.02 11.24
CA ARG A 179 7.82 14.46 11.46
C ARG A 179 7.57 15.14 10.13
N GLU A 180 6.58 16.01 10.12
CA GLU A 180 6.39 17.03 9.09
C GLU A 180 7.72 17.77 8.88
N ALA A 181 8.14 17.94 7.63
CA ALA A 181 9.33 18.72 7.32
C ALA A 181 9.15 20.14 7.91
N PRO A 182 10.14 20.69 8.64
CA PRO A 182 10.00 22.03 9.20
C PRO A 182 9.68 23.02 8.07
N PRO A 183 8.72 23.94 8.28
CA PRO A 183 8.33 24.90 7.26
C PRO A 183 9.56 25.66 6.77
N PRO A 184 9.64 26.00 5.46
CA PRO A 184 10.77 26.75 4.92
C PRO A 184 10.93 28.02 5.75
N ALA A 185 12.15 28.27 6.22
CA ALA A 185 12.47 29.50 6.92
C ALA A 185 12.06 30.68 6.03
N GLN A 186 11.11 31.50 6.52
CA GLN A 186 10.70 32.70 5.81
C GLN A 186 11.94 33.61 5.72
N ALA A 187 12.39 33.85 4.49
CA ALA A 187 13.52 34.71 4.16
C ALA A 187 13.14 36.19 4.23
#